data_AF-A0A6P1KE78-F1
#
_entry.id   AF-A0A6P1KE78-F1
#
_cell.length_a   1.000
_cell.length_b   1.000
_cell.length_c   1.000
_cell.angle_alpha   90.00
_cell.angle_beta   90.00
_cell.angle_gamma   90.00
#
_symmetry.space_group_name_H-M   'P 1'
#
loop_
_entity.id
_entity.type
_entity.pdbx_description
1 polymer ?
#
loop_
_entity_poly.entity_id
_entity_poly.type
_entity_poly.pdbx_seq_one_letter_code
_entity_poly.pdbx_strand_id
1 'polypeptide(L)'
;MREALAMCWISIEQLIEEIWNSTLINEAKLVNIPNRRKFLDSQQWNVAHKIEMLYQKNYIMDNDYKLLSKARIARNDFIHKGLTPTYEAVHSAIVSLITLLEKNSSLNGINFERAKLEKYIPSEIAESIPPTYIQKENKEIPAENILFWRARKVLPGDKDWVGEIETFEDITLEPLQN
;
A
#
# COMPACT_ATOMS: atom_id res chain seq x y z
N MET A 1 -5.20 9.74 -3.28
CA MET A 1 -5.76 8.35 -3.33
C MET A 1 -4.73 7.30 -2.97
N ARG A 2 -3.50 7.37 -3.52
CA ARG A 2 -2.40 6.43 -3.22
C ARG A 2 -2.03 6.43 -1.74
N GLU A 3 -1.79 7.62 -1.18
CA GLU A 3 -1.42 7.80 0.22
C GLU A 3 -2.54 7.32 1.14
N ALA A 4 -3.79 7.69 0.82
CA ALA A 4 -4.96 7.28 1.58
C ALA A 4 -5.09 5.74 1.65
N LEU A 5 -4.95 5.04 0.51
CA LEU A 5 -4.97 3.57 0.51
C LEU A 5 -3.84 2.99 1.35
N ALA A 6 -2.62 3.50 1.19
CA ALA A 6 -1.44 3.00 1.92
C ALA A 6 -1.61 3.18 3.43
N MET A 7 -2.03 4.37 3.88
CA MET A 7 -2.27 4.66 5.29
C MET A 7 -3.41 3.81 5.86
N CYS A 8 -4.54 3.71 5.15
CA CYS A 8 -5.65 2.86 5.58
C CYS A 8 -5.21 1.40 5.70
N TRP A 9 -4.44 0.90 4.74
CA TRP A 9 -3.95 -0.48 4.75
C TRP A 9 -3.03 -0.74 5.95
N ILE A 10 -2.07 0.15 6.24
CA ILE A 10 -1.21 0.01 7.42
C ILE A 10 -2.05 -0.07 8.70
N SER A 11 -3.06 0.79 8.85
CA SER A 11 -3.96 0.76 10.02
C SER A 11 -4.80 -0.52 10.08
N ILE A 12 -5.27 -1.03 8.94
CA ILE A 12 -5.96 -2.32 8.84
C ILE A 12 -5.06 -3.46 9.31
N GLU A 13 -3.79 -3.48 8.89
CA GLU A 13 -2.83 -4.53 9.30
C GLU A 13 -2.64 -4.53 10.82
N GLN A 14 -2.50 -3.35 11.45
CA GLN A 14 -2.38 -3.25 12.91
C GLN A 14 -3.65 -3.72 13.63
N LEU A 15 -4.84 -3.33 13.16
CA LEU A 15 -6.09 -3.77 13.79
C LEU A 15 -6.35 -5.27 13.63
N ILE A 16 -6.00 -5.85 12.48
CA ILE A 16 -6.07 -7.30 12.30
C ILE A 16 -5.14 -8.00 13.29
N GLU A 17 -3.95 -7.46 13.53
CA GLU A 17 -3.02 -7.98 14.53
C GLU A 17 -3.60 -7.90 15.95
N GLU A 18 -4.18 -6.76 16.32
CA GLU A 18 -4.82 -6.58 17.63
C GLU A 18 -6.01 -7.52 17.82
N ILE A 19 -6.88 -7.64 16.82
CA ILE A 19 -8.02 -8.57 16.85
C ILE A 19 -7.53 -10.01 16.94
N TRP A 20 -6.54 -10.40 16.15
CA TRP A 20 -5.91 -11.73 16.20
C TRP A 20 -5.38 -12.07 17.60
N ASN A 21 -4.66 -11.13 18.21
CA ASN A 21 -4.08 -11.31 19.54
C ASN A 21 -5.15 -11.37 20.64
N SER A 22 -6.16 -10.49 20.57
CA SER A 22 -7.25 -10.44 21.54
C SER A 22 -8.17 -11.66 21.47
N THR A 23 -8.24 -12.32 20.30
CA THR A 23 -9.12 -13.48 20.04
C THR A 23 -8.33 -14.79 20.00
N LEU A 24 -7.77 -15.18 18.86
CA LEU A 24 -7.17 -16.50 18.63
C LEU A 24 -6.01 -16.80 19.56
N ILE A 25 -5.12 -15.83 19.83
CA ILE A 25 -3.99 -16.06 20.73
C ILE A 25 -4.46 -16.20 22.18
N ASN A 26 -5.41 -15.37 22.61
CA ASN A 26 -5.98 -15.50 23.95
C ASN A 26 -6.79 -16.79 24.12
N GLU A 27 -7.61 -17.17 23.15
CA GLU A 27 -8.31 -18.46 23.12
C GLU A 27 -7.32 -19.64 23.19
N ALA A 28 -6.19 -19.55 22.50
CA ALA A 28 -5.16 -20.59 22.55
C ALA A 28 -4.51 -20.72 23.93
N LYS A 29 -4.50 -19.68 24.78
CA LYS A 29 -4.04 -19.76 26.18
C LYS A 29 -4.99 -20.54 27.06
N LEU A 30 -6.28 -20.57 26.72
CA LEU A 30 -7.32 -21.26 27.51
C LEU A 30 -7.31 -22.78 27.30
N VAL A 31 -6.69 -23.26 26.22
CA VAL A 31 -6.66 -24.69 25.86
C VAL A 31 -5.26 -25.24 26.02
N ASN A 32 -5.11 -26.32 26.79
CA ASN A 32 -3.82 -26.95 27.05
C ASN A 32 -3.38 -27.87 25.89
N ILE A 33 -3.02 -27.26 24.75
CA ILE A 33 -2.42 -27.97 23.61
C ILE A 33 -0.95 -27.54 23.48
N PRO A 34 0.02 -28.47 23.55
CA PRO A 34 1.44 -28.15 23.44
C PRO A 34 1.77 -27.36 22.16
N ASN A 35 2.61 -26.32 22.29
CA ASN A 35 3.08 -25.45 21.20
C ASN A 35 2.01 -24.71 20.38
N ARG A 36 0.72 -24.83 20.69
CA ARG A 36 -0.36 -24.18 19.93
C ARG A 36 -0.19 -22.66 19.82
N ARG A 37 0.12 -22.01 20.94
CA ARG A 37 0.37 -20.56 20.95
C ARG A 37 1.55 -20.19 20.06
N LYS A 38 2.68 -20.88 20.20
CA LYS A 38 3.89 -20.63 19.38
C LYS A 38 3.62 -20.78 17.89
N PHE A 39 2.77 -21.73 17.52
CA PHE A 39 2.34 -21.93 16.14
C PHE A 39 1.52 -20.76 15.61
N LEU A 40 0.56 -20.26 16.40
CA LEU A 40 -0.29 -19.11 16.03
C LEU A 40 0.44 -17.76 16.08
N ASP A 41 1.46 -17.62 16.95
CA ASP A 41 2.34 -16.44 17.05
C ASP A 41 3.44 -16.44 15.96
N SER A 42 3.51 -17.46 15.09
CA SER A 42 4.59 -17.58 14.10
C SER A 42 4.46 -16.58 12.94
N GLN A 43 5.59 -16.19 12.34
CA GLN A 43 5.65 -15.28 11.18
C GLN A 43 5.01 -15.84 9.89
N GLN A 44 4.56 -17.10 9.91
CA GLN A 44 3.93 -17.73 8.74
C GLN A 44 2.50 -17.19 8.49
N TRP A 45 1.90 -16.54 9.49
CA TRP A 45 0.57 -15.94 9.37
C TRP A 45 0.67 -14.53 8.78
N ASN A 46 0.60 -14.45 7.45
CA ASN A 46 0.42 -13.16 6.78
C ASN A 46 -1.00 -12.62 7.02
N VAL A 47 -1.21 -11.34 6.72
CA VAL A 47 -2.49 -10.65 6.94
C VAL A 47 -3.65 -11.32 6.19
N ALA A 48 -3.41 -11.86 4.98
CA ALA A 48 -4.45 -12.57 4.24
C ALA A 48 -4.89 -13.86 4.96
N HIS A 49 -3.94 -14.64 5.50
CA HIS A 49 -4.22 -15.82 6.32
C HIS A 49 -5.00 -15.44 7.58
N LYS A 50 -4.63 -14.32 8.23
CA LYS A 50 -5.32 -13.83 9.43
C LYS A 50 -6.76 -13.41 9.13
N ILE A 51 -6.99 -12.69 8.02
CA ILE A 51 -8.35 -12.31 7.57
C ILE A 51 -9.20 -13.57 7.33
N GLU A 52 -8.65 -14.58 6.64
CA GLU A 52 -9.35 -15.84 6.39
C GLU A 52 -9.75 -16.53 7.68
N MET A 53 -8.81 -16.72 8.61
CA MET A 53 -9.09 -17.36 9.88
C MET A 53 -10.09 -16.59 10.74
N LEU A 54 -10.01 -15.24 10.76
CA LEU A 54 -10.97 -14.40 11.48
C LEU A 54 -12.37 -14.48 10.86
N TYR A 55 -12.48 -14.62 9.54
CA TYR A 55 -13.74 -14.89 8.86
C TYR A 55 -14.30 -16.27 9.24
N GLN A 56 -13.48 -17.33 9.18
CA GLN A 56 -13.88 -18.68 9.60
C GLN A 56 -14.33 -18.75 11.08
N LYS A 57 -13.88 -17.80 11.90
CA LYS A 57 -14.26 -17.66 13.32
C LYS A 57 -15.40 -16.66 13.58
N ASN A 58 -16.01 -16.11 12.53
CA ASN A 58 -17.08 -15.09 12.61
C ASN A 58 -16.66 -13.79 13.32
N TYR A 59 -15.36 -13.48 13.37
CA TYR A 59 -14.87 -12.17 13.79
C TYR A 59 -14.97 -11.13 12.66
N ILE A 60 -14.87 -11.59 11.41
CA ILE A 60 -15.08 -10.79 10.20
C ILE A 60 -16.28 -11.38 9.45
N MET A 61 -17.19 -10.52 8.98
CA MET A 61 -18.37 -10.96 8.22
C MET A 61 -18.08 -10.96 6.71
N ASP A 62 -18.92 -11.63 5.91
CA ASP A 62 -18.74 -11.76 4.45
C ASP A 62 -18.53 -10.41 3.74
N ASN A 63 -19.30 -9.39 4.12
CA ASN A 63 -19.15 -8.06 3.53
C ASN A 63 -17.79 -7.41 3.85
N ASP A 64 -17.35 -7.47 5.10
CA ASP A 64 -16.06 -6.94 5.52
C ASP A 64 -14.91 -7.68 4.85
N TYR A 65 -15.02 -9.01 4.70
CA TYR A 65 -14.03 -9.82 4.00
C TYR A 65 -13.85 -9.39 2.54
N LYS A 66 -14.97 -9.14 1.83
CA LYS A 66 -14.97 -8.65 0.45
C LYS A 66 -14.30 -7.29 0.33
N LEU A 67 -14.62 -6.36 1.24
CA LEU A 67 -14.04 -5.02 1.28
C LEU A 67 -12.52 -5.07 1.57
N LEU A 68 -12.10 -5.88 2.54
CA LEU A 68 -10.70 -6.10 2.88
C LEU A 68 -9.92 -6.72 1.72
N SER A 69 -10.51 -7.70 1.04
CA SER A 69 -9.89 -8.34 -0.14
C SER A 69 -9.70 -7.33 -1.27
N LYS A 70 -10.70 -6.49 -1.55
CA LYS A 70 -10.60 -5.43 -2.56
C LYS A 70 -9.50 -4.42 -2.22
N ALA A 71 -9.42 -3.97 -0.97
CA ALA A 71 -8.37 -3.08 -0.50
C ALA A 71 -6.97 -3.70 -0.61
N ARG A 72 -6.82 -4.97 -0.22
CA ARG A 72 -5.55 -5.72 -0.29
C ARG A 72 -5.05 -5.85 -1.73
N ILE A 73 -5.94 -6.23 -2.65
CA ILE A 73 -5.60 -6.40 -4.07
C ILE A 73 -5.13 -5.07 -4.64
N ALA A 74 -5.88 -3.99 -4.42
CA ALA A 74 -5.51 -2.66 -4.89
C ALA A 74 -4.17 -2.18 -4.30
N ARG A 75 -3.89 -2.48 -3.02
CA ARG A 75 -2.60 -2.17 -2.40
C ARG A 75 -1.47 -2.95 -3.06
N ASN A 76 -1.67 -4.24 -3.30
CA ASN A 76 -0.65 -5.08 -3.95
C ASN A 76 -0.38 -4.64 -5.39
N ASP A 77 -1.43 -4.31 -6.14
CA ASP A 77 -1.31 -3.77 -7.49
C ASP A 77 -0.58 -2.41 -7.49
N PHE A 78 -0.84 -1.55 -6.51
CA PHE A 78 -0.10 -0.30 -6.35
C PHE A 78 1.38 -0.53 -6.03
N ILE A 79 1.70 -1.38 -5.06
CA ILE A 79 3.09 -1.62 -4.62
C ILE A 79 3.91 -2.37 -5.67
N HIS A 80 3.34 -3.38 -6.32
CA HIS A 80 4.09 -4.26 -7.23
C HIS A 80 4.03 -3.83 -8.69
N LYS A 81 2.95 -3.17 -9.11
CA LYS A 81 2.72 -2.80 -10.52
C LYS A 81 2.66 -1.28 -10.73
N GLY A 82 2.77 -0.48 -9.67
CA GLY A 82 2.67 0.99 -9.75
C GLY A 82 1.27 1.49 -10.16
N LEU A 83 0.24 0.63 -10.09
CA LEU A 83 -1.11 0.98 -10.55
C LEU A 83 -1.78 1.96 -9.58
N THR A 84 -2.42 3.00 -10.13
CA THR A 84 -3.12 3.98 -9.31
C THR A 84 -4.40 3.36 -8.73
N PRO A 85 -4.61 3.39 -7.40
CA PRO A 85 -5.84 2.88 -6.80
C PRO A 85 -7.09 3.61 -7.27
N THR A 86 -8.16 2.87 -7.51
CA THR A 86 -9.47 3.44 -7.80
C THR A 86 -10.11 4.00 -6.53
N TYR A 87 -11.02 4.96 -6.69
CA TYR A 87 -11.81 5.51 -5.59
C TYR A 87 -12.52 4.40 -4.80
N GLU A 88 -13.16 3.46 -5.49
CA GLU A 88 -13.87 2.37 -4.84
C GLU A 88 -12.97 1.51 -3.97
N ALA A 89 -11.72 1.26 -4.39
CA ALA A 89 -10.77 0.48 -3.61
C ALA A 89 -10.33 1.22 -2.35
N VAL A 90 -10.11 2.54 -2.45
CA VAL A 90 -9.81 3.41 -1.30
C VAL A 90 -11.01 3.46 -0.35
N HIS A 91 -12.21 3.63 -0.89
CA HIS A 91 -13.46 3.62 -0.12
C HIS A 91 -13.64 2.29 0.62
N SER A 92 -13.42 1.16 -0.05
CA SER A 92 -13.43 -0.17 0.59
C SER A 92 -12.42 -0.27 1.72
N ALA A 93 -11.23 0.30 1.59
CA ALA A 93 -10.23 0.33 2.66
C ALA A 93 -10.71 1.17 3.85
N ILE A 94 -11.26 2.37 3.62
CA ILE A 94 -11.78 3.25 4.69
C ILE A 94 -12.94 2.57 5.44
N VAL A 95 -13.90 1.99 4.71
CA VAL A 95 -15.03 1.29 5.33
C VAL A 95 -14.55 0.09 6.14
N SER A 96 -13.61 -0.70 5.58
CA SER A 96 -13.02 -1.84 6.31
C SER A 96 -12.29 -1.40 7.57
N LEU A 97 -11.57 -0.28 7.52
CA LEU A 97 -10.88 0.28 8.68
C LEU A 97 -11.88 0.64 9.79
N ILE A 98 -12.98 1.30 9.44
CA ILE A 98 -14.02 1.68 10.40
C ILE A 98 -14.72 0.44 10.99
N THR A 99 -15.03 -0.57 10.18
CA THR A 99 -15.68 -1.79 10.68
C THR A 99 -14.75 -2.60 11.58
N LEU A 100 -13.45 -2.66 11.28
CA LEU A 100 -12.45 -3.27 12.15
C LEU A 100 -12.28 -2.48 13.46
N LEU A 101 -12.30 -1.15 13.43
CA LEU A 101 -12.28 -0.32 14.63
C LEU A 101 -13.50 -0.57 15.52
N GLU A 102 -14.69 -0.64 14.93
CA GLU A 102 -15.93 -0.99 15.63
C GLU A 102 -15.81 -2.37 16.29
N LYS A 103 -15.30 -3.37 15.55
CA LYS A 103 -15.12 -4.73 16.07
C LYS A 103 -14.11 -4.78 17.20
N ASN A 104 -12.95 -4.15 17.05
CA ASN A 104 -11.92 -4.08 18.08
C ASN A 104 -12.43 -3.34 19.33
N SER A 105 -13.19 -2.26 19.15
CA SER A 105 -13.81 -1.53 20.26
C SER A 105 -14.81 -2.40 21.02
N SER A 106 -15.65 -3.15 20.30
CA SER A 106 -16.61 -4.10 20.89
C SER A 106 -15.90 -5.19 21.69
N LEU A 107 -14.79 -5.74 21.19
CA LEU A 107 -13.99 -6.74 21.92
C LEU A 107 -13.39 -6.18 23.22
N ASN A 108 -13.07 -4.89 23.24
CA ASN A 108 -12.52 -4.20 24.41
C ASN A 108 -13.58 -3.57 25.32
N GLY A 109 -14.88 -3.76 25.03
CA GLY A 109 -15.98 -3.19 25.82
C GLY A 109 -16.14 -1.66 25.70
N ILE A 110 -15.61 -1.07 24.63
CA ILE A 110 -15.70 0.37 24.33
C ILE A 110 -16.90 0.62 23.41
N ASN A 111 -17.75 1.59 23.76
CA ASN A 111 -18.83 2.01 22.89
C ASN A 111 -18.28 2.83 21.70
N PHE A 112 -18.43 2.30 20.48
CA PHE A 112 -17.98 2.94 19.26
C PHE A 112 -19.18 3.37 18.42
N GLU A 113 -19.34 4.68 18.25
CA GLU A 113 -20.42 5.25 17.44
C GLU A 113 -19.96 5.40 15.99
N ARG A 114 -20.10 4.33 15.22
CA ARG A 114 -19.74 4.27 13.80
C ARG A 114 -20.30 5.42 12.95
N ALA A 115 -21.56 5.79 13.18
CA ALA A 115 -22.24 6.87 12.46
C ALA A 115 -21.52 8.23 12.56
N LYS A 116 -20.78 8.48 13.64
CA LYS A 116 -19.99 9.72 13.81
C LYS A 116 -18.83 9.82 12.83
N LEU A 117 -18.28 8.69 12.38
CA LEU A 117 -17.17 8.65 11.42
C LEU A 117 -17.68 8.51 9.99
N GLU A 118 -18.72 7.70 9.76
CA GLU A 118 -19.26 7.47 8.41
C GLU A 118 -19.76 8.75 7.73
N LYS A 119 -20.27 9.72 8.49
CA LYS A 119 -20.69 11.02 7.94
C LYS A 119 -19.57 11.82 7.27
N TYR A 120 -18.30 11.49 7.55
CA TYR A 120 -17.13 12.13 6.95
C TYR A 120 -16.59 11.37 5.74
N ILE A 121 -17.14 10.19 5.44
CA ILE A 121 -16.79 9.46 4.23
C ILE A 121 -17.50 10.15 3.05
N PRO A 122 -16.76 10.67 2.07
CA PRO A 122 -17.37 11.26 0.89
C PRO A 122 -18.25 10.22 0.18
N SER A 123 -19.44 10.62 -0.28
CA SER A 123 -20.29 9.76 -1.13
C SER A 123 -19.77 9.68 -2.56
N GLU A 124 -19.05 10.71 -3.01
CA GLU A 124 -18.49 10.85 -4.35
C GLU A 124 -17.08 11.44 -4.29
N ILE A 125 -16.34 11.33 -5.40
CA ILE A 125 -15.06 12.02 -5.56
C ILE A 125 -15.34 13.52 -5.61
N ALA A 126 -15.35 14.19 -4.46
CA ALA A 126 -15.22 15.64 -4.43
C ALA A 126 -13.93 15.98 -5.18
N GLU A 127 -13.96 16.98 -6.08
CA GLU A 127 -12.82 17.42 -6.89
C GLU A 127 -11.59 17.58 -5.98
N SER A 128 -10.76 16.53 -5.95
CA SER A 128 -9.64 16.48 -5.03
C SER A 128 -8.52 17.32 -5.63
N ILE A 129 -7.81 18.05 -4.77
CA ILE A 129 -6.58 18.77 -5.09
C ILE A 129 -5.74 17.87 -6.02
N PRO A 130 -5.25 18.39 -7.17
CA PRO A 130 -4.53 17.59 -8.13
C PRO A 130 -3.39 16.84 -7.43
N PRO A 131 -3.15 15.56 -7.76
CA PRO A 131 -2.05 14.82 -7.18
C PRO A 131 -0.76 15.62 -7.36
N THR A 132 0.07 15.69 -6.30
CA THR A 132 1.41 16.32 -6.32
C THR A 132 2.32 15.71 -7.40
N TYR A 133 1.93 14.56 -7.96
CA TYR A 133 2.55 13.96 -9.14
C TYR A 133 1.54 13.86 -10.29
N ILE A 134 1.63 14.82 -11.23
CA ILE A 134 1.06 14.70 -12.57
C ILE A 134 2.03 13.81 -13.34
N GLN A 135 1.62 12.58 -13.70
CA GLN A 135 2.24 11.92 -14.85
C GLN A 135 2.03 12.88 -16.02
N LYS A 136 3.09 13.56 -16.45
CA LYS A 136 3.03 14.23 -17.75
C LYS A 136 2.73 13.14 -18.74
N GLU A 137 1.53 13.15 -19.32
CA GLU A 137 1.33 12.47 -20.60
C GLU A 137 2.52 12.86 -21.47
N ASN A 138 3.17 11.89 -22.10
CA ASN A 138 4.14 12.15 -23.16
C ASN A 138 3.37 12.73 -24.35
N LYS A 139 2.84 13.94 -24.21
CA LYS A 139 2.38 14.73 -25.33
C LYS A 139 3.65 15.12 -26.06
N GLU A 140 3.77 14.68 -27.31
CA GLU A 140 4.73 15.26 -28.23
C GLU A 140 4.51 16.77 -28.22
N ILE A 141 5.43 17.50 -27.62
CA ILE A 141 5.40 18.96 -27.62
C ILE A 141 5.84 19.37 -29.04
N PRO A 142 5.01 20.07 -29.82
CA PRO A 142 5.41 20.58 -31.12
C PRO A 142 6.71 21.39 -30.98
N ALA A 143 7.68 21.17 -31.87
CA ALA A 143 9.01 21.79 -31.75
C ALA A 143 8.97 23.32 -31.66
N GLU A 144 7.95 23.93 -32.26
CA GLU A 144 7.62 25.37 -32.19
C GLU A 144 7.29 25.90 -30.79
N ASN A 145 6.85 25.04 -29.87
CA ASN A 145 6.52 25.40 -28.48
C ASN A 145 7.72 25.23 -27.53
N ILE A 146 8.88 24.79 -28.02
CA ILE A 146 10.10 24.65 -27.23
C ILE A 146 10.85 25.97 -27.26
N LEU A 147 10.55 26.84 -26.28
CA LEU A 147 11.17 28.17 -26.15
C LEU A 147 12.68 28.10 -25.90
N PHE A 148 13.16 27.02 -25.26
CA PHE A 148 14.57 26.87 -24.90
C PHE A 148 14.99 25.40 -25.00
N TRP A 149 15.98 25.11 -25.83
CA TRP A 149 16.74 23.87 -25.75
C TRP A 149 17.87 24.07 -24.74
N ARG A 150 17.94 23.24 -23.70
CA ARG A 150 19.18 23.16 -22.92
C ARG A 150 20.20 22.44 -23.78
N ALA A 151 21.34 23.08 -24.04
CA ALA A 151 22.47 22.39 -24.65
C ALA A 151 22.79 21.14 -23.82
N ARG A 152 22.93 20.00 -24.50
CA ARG A 152 23.32 18.75 -23.85
C ARG A 152 24.67 18.99 -23.17
N LYS A 153 24.78 18.65 -21.89
CA LYS A 153 26.07 18.70 -21.20
C LYS A 153 26.98 17.67 -21.88
N VAL A 154 28.16 18.12 -22.30
CA VAL A 154 29.18 17.25 -22.91
C VAL A 154 29.62 16.23 -21.86
N LEU A 155 29.65 14.95 -22.21
CA LEU A 155 30.03 13.84 -21.33
C LEU A 155 31.42 13.29 -21.68
N PRO A 156 32.14 12.66 -20.74
CA PRO A 156 33.38 11.95 -21.04
C PRO A 156 33.19 10.98 -22.20
N GLY A 157 33.99 11.14 -23.26
CA GLY A 157 33.90 10.35 -24.49
C GLY A 157 33.14 11.01 -25.66
N ASP A 158 32.45 12.13 -25.44
CA ASP A 158 31.91 12.95 -26.55
C ASP A 158 33.06 13.62 -27.33
N LYS A 159 32.85 13.88 -28.63
CA LYS A 159 33.86 14.51 -29.52
C LYS A 159 34.40 15.85 -28.98
N ASP A 160 33.55 16.59 -28.28
CA ASP A 160 33.85 17.92 -27.75
C ASP A 160 34.19 17.90 -26.25
N TRP A 161 34.39 16.72 -25.65
CA TRP A 161 34.73 16.59 -24.23
C TRP A 161 36.13 17.13 -23.95
N VAL A 162 36.24 18.00 -22.95
CA VAL A 162 37.52 18.53 -22.46
C VAL A 162 37.64 18.20 -20.98
N GLY A 163 38.52 17.27 -20.66
CA GLY A 163 38.80 16.82 -19.29
C GLY A 163 39.47 15.45 -19.28
N GLU A 164 40.09 15.10 -18.16
CA GLU A 164 40.63 13.75 -17.95
C GLU A 164 39.48 12.75 -17.87
N ILE A 165 39.65 11.61 -18.53
CA ILE A 165 38.74 10.47 -18.39
C ILE A 165 39.20 9.74 -17.13
N GLU A 166 38.32 9.58 -16.14
CA GLU A 166 38.64 8.77 -14.95
C GLU A 166 38.93 7.33 -15.39
N THR A 167 40.19 6.92 -15.25
CA THR A 167 40.64 5.55 -15.50
C THR A 167 40.83 4.84 -14.17
N PHE A 168 40.28 3.64 -14.05
CA PHE A 168 40.50 2.76 -12.89
C PHE A 168 41.43 1.63 -13.33
N GLU A 169 42.42 1.26 -12.50
CA GLU A 169 43.41 0.21 -12.84
C GLU A 169 42.75 -1.14 -13.15
N ASP A 170 41.56 -1.38 -12.59
CA ASP A 170 40.81 -2.64 -12.71
C ASP A 170 39.85 -2.66 -13.91
N ILE A 171 39.72 -1.55 -14.65
CA ILE A 171 38.74 -1.39 -15.72
C ILE A 171 39.42 -0.94 -17.02
N THR A 172 39.51 -1.86 -17.98
CA THR A 172 39.95 -1.56 -19.34
C THR A 172 38.74 -1.31 -20.23
N LEU A 173 38.58 -0.08 -20.72
CA LEU A 173 37.54 0.26 -21.69
C LEU A 173 38.03 -0.04 -23.10
N GLU A 174 37.28 -0.84 -23.85
CA GLU A 174 37.53 -1.07 -25.28
C GLU A 174 36.58 -0.22 -26.13
N PRO A 175 37.07 0.41 -27.22
CA PRO A 175 36.21 1.12 -28.14
C PRO A 175 35.25 0.15 -28.83
N LEU A 176 33.98 0.53 -28.92
CA LEU A 176 32.98 -0.21 -29.69
C LEU A 176 33.41 -0.21 -31.17
N GLN A 177 33.69 -1.39 -31.72
CA GLN A 177 33.88 -1.55 -33.16
C GLN A 177 32.53 -1.30 -33.85
N ASN A 178 32.47 -0.26 -34.68
CA ASN A 178 31.37 -0.04 -35.62
C ASN A 178 31.56 -0.88 -36.88
#